data_AF-A0A938EY97-F1
#
_entry.id   AF-A0A938EY97-F1
#
_cell.length_a   1.000
_cell.length_b   1.000
_cell.length_c   1.000
_cell.angle_alpha   90.00
_cell.angle_beta   90.00
_cell.angle_gamma   90.00
#
_symmetry.space_group_name_H-M   'P 1'
#
loop_
_entity.id
_entity.type
_entity.pdbx_description
1 polymer ?
#
loop_
_entity_poly.entity_id
_entity_poly.type
_entity_poly.pdbx_seq_one_letter_code
_entity_poly.pdbx_strand_id
1 'polypeptide(L)'
;MLIIYNTSIISAPFFSSTLKSFKNLSIKVIPVELDFIFLDNFKAVPVEVKYKEKIYDREFKNLEIFCRKFKLKKALCLWKNINAEKIKLGELVIEKKPIYFI
;
A
#
# COMPACT_ATOMS: atom_id res chain seq x y z
N MET A 1 5.81 -6.17 13.07
CA MET A 1 5.30 -5.98 11.70
C MET A 1 6.24 -6.71 10.76
N LEU A 2 5.83 -7.90 10.32
CA LEU A 2 6.66 -8.88 9.63
C LEU A 2 6.68 -8.52 8.16
N ILE A 3 7.86 -8.20 7.67
CA ILE A 3 8.07 -8.11 6.24
C ILE A 3 9.24 -9.14 6.07
N ILE A 4 8.99 -10.23 5.34
CA ILE A 4 9.85 -11.37 4.87
C ILE A 4 10.84 -11.04 3.69
N TYR A 5 12.14 -10.76 3.89
CA TYR A 5 13.13 -10.64 2.78
C TYR A 5 13.68 -12.00 2.23
N ASN A 6 12.90 -12.79 1.45
CA ASN A 6 13.38 -13.55 0.27
C ASN A 6 12.25 -13.93 -0.73
N THR A 7 12.05 -13.22 -1.83
CA THR A 7 12.56 -11.88 -2.10
C THR A 7 11.59 -10.90 -1.48
N SER A 8 11.94 -10.55 -0.27
CA SER A 8 12.23 -9.17 -0.09
C SER A 8 11.11 -8.29 0.49
N ILE A 9 10.68 -8.55 1.74
CA ILE A 9 9.62 -7.84 2.47
C ILE A 9 10.31 -7.08 3.69
N ILE A 10 10.39 -5.71 3.71
CA ILE A 10 11.07 -4.82 4.70
C ILE A 10 10.05 -4.08 5.60
N SER A 11 10.16 -4.20 6.93
CA SER A 11 9.26 -3.52 7.87
C SER A 11 9.34 -2.01 7.74
N ALA A 12 8.19 -1.33 7.68
CA ALA A 12 8.08 0.13 7.56
C ALA A 12 8.99 0.97 8.48
N PRO A 13 9.44 0.52 9.69
CA PRO A 13 10.48 1.27 10.41
C PRO A 13 11.79 1.49 9.64
N PHE A 14 12.10 0.71 8.59
CA PHE A 14 13.36 0.82 7.85
C PHE A 14 13.40 1.96 6.82
N PHE A 15 12.25 2.55 6.45
CA PHE A 15 12.22 3.71 5.53
C PHE A 15 12.59 5.04 6.23
N SER A 16 12.67 5.03 7.57
CA SER A 16 13.08 6.19 8.38
C SER A 16 14.55 6.58 8.17
N SER A 17 15.45 5.62 7.96
CA SER A 17 16.89 5.90 7.82
C SER A 17 17.26 6.53 6.47
N THR A 18 16.47 6.31 5.41
CA THR A 18 16.69 6.94 4.09
C THR A 18 16.23 8.40 4.06
N LEU A 19 15.36 8.81 4.99
CA LEU A 19 14.87 10.19 5.09
C LEU A 19 15.85 11.14 5.79
N LYS A 20 16.89 10.64 6.47
CA LYS A 20 17.91 11.49 7.13
C LYS A 20 18.73 12.35 6.15
N SER A 21 18.71 12.05 4.85
CA SER A 21 19.44 12.83 3.84
C SER A 21 18.68 14.07 3.32
N PHE A 22 17.43 14.31 3.74
CA PHE A 22 16.63 15.45 3.29
C PHE A 22 16.42 16.46 4.42
N LYS A 23 17.51 17.06 4.91
CA LYS A 23 17.47 18.07 5.99
C LYS A 23 16.79 19.40 5.59
N ASN A 24 16.51 19.65 4.30
CA ASN A 24 16.01 20.95 3.82
C ASN A 24 14.72 20.88 2.97
N LEU A 25 13.87 19.88 3.18
CA LEU A 25 12.49 19.99 2.73
C LEU A 25 11.59 20.12 3.95
N SER A 26 10.77 21.17 3.98
CA SER A 26 9.59 21.26 4.85
C SER A 26 8.59 20.17 4.44
N ILE A 27 8.94 18.91 4.66
CA ILE A 27 8.11 17.75 4.38
C ILE A 27 7.06 17.73 5.46
N LYS A 28 5.85 18.17 5.13
CA LYS A 28 4.66 17.86 5.90
C LYS A 28 4.58 16.34 5.98
N VAL A 29 4.99 15.77 7.10
CA VAL A 29 4.89 14.33 7.38
C VAL A 29 3.41 14.01 7.43
N ILE A 30 2.87 13.47 6.35
CA ILE A 30 1.55 12.85 6.37
C ILE A 30 1.81 11.46 6.93
N PRO A 31 1.33 11.11 8.13
CA PRO A 31 1.42 9.76 8.65
C PRO A 31 0.45 8.89 7.85
N VAL A 32 0.90 8.47 6.66
CA VAL A 32 0.20 7.48 5.85
C VAL A 32 0.79 6.15 6.22
N GLU A 33 0.06 5.41 7.05
CA GLU A 33 0.42 4.05 7.42
C GLU A 33 -0.22 3.10 6.40
N LEU A 34 0.62 2.32 5.74
CA LEU A 34 0.22 1.19 4.91
C LEU A 34 0.60 -0.09 5.64
N ASP A 35 -0.19 -1.13 5.47
CA ASP A 35 0.10 -2.42 6.09
C ASP A 35 1.37 -3.03 5.47
N PHE A 36 1.44 -3.09 4.13
CA PHE A 36 2.58 -3.66 3.43
C PHE A 36 2.89 -2.93 2.11
N ILE A 37 4.11 -3.14 1.63
CA ILE A 37 4.51 -2.83 0.25
C ILE A 37 5.23 -4.08 -0.26
N PHE A 38 4.79 -4.62 -1.39
CA PHE A 38 5.52 -5.69 -2.09
C PHE A 38 6.15 -5.17 -3.37
N LEU A 39 7.17 -5.87 -3.84
CA LEU A 39 7.83 -5.60 -5.10
C LEU A 39 7.36 -6.64 -6.14
N ASP A 40 6.77 -6.16 -7.23
CA ASP A 40 6.38 -6.95 -8.39
C ASP A 40 7.14 -6.45 -9.60
N ASN A 41 8.02 -7.27 -10.18
CA ASN A 41 8.84 -6.89 -11.33
C ASN A 41 9.55 -5.54 -11.15
N PHE A 42 10.22 -5.36 -10.00
CA PHE A 42 10.91 -4.11 -9.59
C PHE A 42 9.99 -2.89 -9.41
N LYS A 43 8.67 -3.06 -9.37
CA LYS A 43 7.70 -2.00 -9.10
C LYS A 43 7.12 -2.18 -7.70
N ALA A 44 7.10 -1.10 -6.93
CA ALA A 44 6.42 -1.08 -5.63
C ALA A 44 4.91 -1.15 -5.83
N VAL A 45 4.29 -2.11 -5.15
CA VAL A 45 2.84 -2.25 -5.08
C VAL A 45 2.43 -2.17 -3.61
N PRO A 46 1.78 -1.06 -3.21
CA PRO A 46 1.29 -0.91 -1.85
C PRO A 46 0.09 -1.82 -1.62
N VAL A 47 0.02 -2.38 -0.42
CA VAL A 47 -1.03 -3.31 0.00
C VAL A 47 -1.70 -2.81 1.26
N GLU A 48 -3.01 -2.91 1.27
CA GLU A 48 -3.82 -2.68 2.46
C GLU A 48 -4.73 -3.88 2.74
N VAL A 49 -4.78 -4.31 4.00
CA VAL A 49 -5.52 -5.48 4.45
C VAL A 49 -6.75 -5.03 5.23
N LYS A 50 -7.91 -5.49 4.81
CA LYS A 50 -9.21 -5.18 5.43
C LYS A 50 -9.94 -6.46 5.80
N TYR A 51 -10.13 -6.67 7.09
CA TYR A 51 -10.81 -7.84 7.65
C TYR A 51 -12.35 -7.73 7.67
N LYS A 52 -12.93 -6.89 6.81
CA LYS A 52 -14.38 -6.62 6.74
C LYS A 52 -14.98 -7.21 5.47
N GLU A 53 -16.25 -7.63 5.53
CA GLU A 53 -17.00 -8.17 4.38
C GLU A 53 -17.26 -7.11 3.30
N LYS A 54 -17.53 -5.87 3.73
CA LYS A 54 -17.78 -4.70 2.88
C LYS A 54 -16.71 -3.64 3.14
N ILE A 55 -16.21 -3.05 2.06
CA ILE A 55 -15.20 -1.99 2.08
C ILE A 55 -15.69 -0.84 1.22
N TYR A 56 -15.63 0.38 1.74
CA TYR A 56 -16.03 1.59 1.04
C TYR A 56 -14.82 2.35 0.50
N ASP A 57 -15.01 3.09 -0.58
CA ASP A 57 -13.91 3.81 -1.26
C ASP A 57 -13.14 4.76 -0.34
N ARG A 58 -13.84 5.40 0.61
CA ARG A 58 -13.24 6.29 1.63
C ARG A 58 -12.17 5.62 2.49
N GLU A 59 -12.20 4.29 2.61
CA GLU A 59 -11.22 3.51 3.38
C GLU A 59 -9.88 3.39 2.66
N PHE A 60 -9.81 3.70 1.36
CA PHE A 60 -8.56 3.69 0.57
C PHE A 60 -7.84 5.03 0.54
N LYS A 61 -8.24 6.02 1.35
CA LYS A 61 -7.64 7.36 1.36
C LYS A 61 -6.14 7.33 1.59
N ASN A 62 -5.66 6.48 2.51
CA ASN A 62 -4.24 6.34 2.79
C ASN A 62 -3.49 5.75 1.59
N LEU A 63 -4.03 4.67 1.02
CA LEU A 63 -3.52 4.05 -0.21
C LEU A 63 -3.43 5.05 -1.37
N GLU A 64 -4.47 5.86 -1.55
CA GLU A 64 -4.53 6.89 -2.59
C GLU A 64 -3.46 7.98 -2.38
N ILE A 65 -3.33 8.50 -1.16
CA ILE A 65 -2.31 9.52 -0.83
C ILE A 65 -0.91 8.96 -1.08
N PHE A 66 -0.65 7.73 -0.64
CA PHE A 66 0.63 7.07 -0.86
C PHE A 66 0.90 6.90 -2.36
N CYS A 67 -0.03 6.29 -3.09
CA CYS A 67 0.13 6.05 -4.53
C CYS A 67 0.37 7.34 -5.30
N ARG A 68 -0.37 8.41 -5.00
CA ARG A 68 -0.17 9.72 -5.63
C ARG A 68 1.21 10.31 -5.34
N LYS A 69 1.68 10.20 -4.09
CA LYS A 69 3.01 10.70 -3.69
C LYS A 69 4.15 10.00 -4.44
N PHE A 70 4.00 8.69 -4.67
CA PHE A 70 5.02 7.86 -5.33
C PHE A 70 4.73 7.60 -6.81
N LYS A 71 3.72 8.27 -7.39
CA LYS A 71 3.28 8.11 -8.80
C LYS A 71 2.97 6.65 -9.18
N LEU A 72 2.44 5.88 -8.24
CA LEU A 72 2.02 4.50 -8.44
C LEU A 72 0.58 4.47 -8.95
N LYS A 73 0.33 3.65 -9.98
CA LYS A 73 -1.00 3.50 -10.60
C LYS A 73 -1.73 2.22 -10.21
N LYS A 74 -1.05 1.35 -9.46
CA LYS A 74 -1.56 0.05 -9.04
C LYS A 74 -1.39 -0.09 -7.54
N ALA A 75 -2.42 -0.58 -6.88
CA ALA A 75 -2.37 -1.02 -5.50
C ALA A 75 -3.18 -2.31 -5.32
N LEU A 76 -2.94 -2.99 -4.20
CA LEU A 76 -3.62 -4.23 -3.85
C LEU A 76 -4.38 -4.04 -2.55
N CYS A 77 -5.63 -4.48 -2.49
CA CYS A 77 -6.36 -4.62 -1.25
C CYS A 77 -6.65 -6.08 -0.99
N LEU A 78 -6.22 -6.57 0.17
CA LEU A 78 -6.58 -7.90 0.65
C LEU A 78 -7.80 -7.77 1.54
N TRP A 79 -8.84 -8.52 1.21
CA TRP A 79 -10.17 -8.33 1.72
C TRP A 79 -10.79 -9.66 2.13
N LYS A 80 -11.53 -9.66 3.24
CA LYS A 80 -12.36 -10.78 3.70
C LYS A 80 -13.60 -10.98 2.81
N ASN A 81 -13.41 -11.48 1.60
CA ASN A 81 -14.45 -11.95 0.68
C ASN A 81 -13.84 -12.95 -0.30
N ILE A 82 -14.70 -13.65 -1.03
CA ILE A 82 -14.34 -14.72 -1.95
C ILE A 82 -14.14 -14.17 -3.37
N ASN A 83 -14.78 -13.04 -3.69
CA ASN A 83 -14.73 -12.45 -5.02
C ASN A 83 -13.56 -11.47 -5.17
N ALA A 84 -12.89 -11.55 -6.31
CA ALA A 84 -11.95 -10.51 -6.74
C ALA A 84 -12.70 -9.39 -7.46
N GLU A 85 -12.25 -8.16 -7.26
CA GLU A 85 -12.83 -6.97 -7.89
C GLU A 85 -11.69 -6.03 -8.32
N LYS A 86 -11.98 -5.12 -9.25
CA LYS A 86 -11.10 -3.98 -9.53
C LYS A 86 -11.91 -2.72 -9.41
N ILE A 87 -11.41 -1.79 -8.61
CA ILE A 87 -11.97 -0.44 -8.54
C ILE A 87 -10.97 0.57 -9.08
N LYS A 88 -11.48 1.67 -9.61
CA LYS A 88 -10.69 2.78 -10.13
C LYS A 88 -11.00 4.04 -9.34
N LEU A 89 -10.00 4.57 -8.66
CA LEU A 89 -10.06 5.83 -7.92
C LEU A 89 -9.17 6.86 -8.62
N GLY A 90 -9.77 7.66 -9.51
CA GLY A 90 -9.00 8.54 -10.40
C GLY A 90 -8.10 7.75 -11.35
N GLU A 91 -6.78 7.92 -11.23
CA GLU A 91 -5.79 7.15 -12.00
C GLU A 91 -5.31 5.86 -11.29
N LEU A 92 -5.66 5.69 -10.02
CA LEU A 92 -5.26 4.53 -9.23
C LEU A 92 -6.21 3.36 -9.50
N VAL A 93 -5.64 2.21 -9.87
CA VAL A 93 -6.35 0.93 -9.95
C VAL A 93 -6.04 0.14 -8.69
N ILE A 94 -7.08 -0.20 -7.93
CA ILE A 94 -6.98 -1.07 -6.76
C ILE A 94 -7.51 -2.43 -7.15
N GLU A 95 -6.61 -3.42 -7.17
CA GLU A 95 -6.99 -4.81 -7.29
C GLU A 95 -7.40 -5.31 -5.91
N LYS A 96 -8.64 -5.74 -5.80
CA LYS A 96 -9.21 -6.27 -4.59
C LYS A 96 -9.18 -7.80 -4.67
N LYS A 97 -8.49 -8.46 -3.74
CA LYS A 97 -8.34 -9.92 -3.70
C LYS A 97 -8.76 -10.50 -2.35
N PRO A 98 -9.28 -11.73 -2.33
CA PRO A 98 -9.48 -12.48 -1.10
C PRO A 98 -8.21 -12.58 -0.26
N ILE A 99 -8.32 -12.42 1.06
CA ILE A 99 -7.22 -12.72 2.01
C ILE A 99 -6.89 -14.22 2.04
N TYR A 100 -7.86 -15.08 1.77
CA TYR A 100 -7.77 -16.53 2.00
C TYR A 100 -6.85 -17.29 1.05
N PHE A 101 -6.45 -16.70 -0.08
CA PHE A 101 -5.75 -17.39 -1.18
C PHE A 101 -4.35 -16.82 -1.43
N ILE A 102 -3.70 -16.29 -0.39
CA ILE A 102 -2.40 -15.60 -0.47
C ILE A 102 -1.39 -16.29 0.45
#